data_AF-A0A7S3A5I9-F1
#
_entry.id   AF-A0A7S3A5I9-F1
#
_cell.length_a   1.000
_cell.length_b   1.000
_cell.length_c   1.000
_cell.angle_alpha   90.00
_cell.angle_beta   90.00
_cell.angle_gamma   90.00
#
_symmetry.space_group_name_H-M   'P 1'
#
loop_
_entity.id
_entity.type
_entity.pdbx_description
1 polymer ?
#
loop_
_entity_poly.entity_id
_entity_poly.type
_entity_poly.pdbx_seq_one_letter_code
_entity_poly.pdbx_strand_id
1 'polypeptide(L)'
;MIGLGDGEEEGRTPSLEEVLDDLCCRFLLNLPKSEFSSFERLFFAIESAHWFYDDFFRENHPSLPRFSLRDFALALFAHTPLLQPYRDSVDQLFKDFRTYKQGVPKCGAAMLNKGMDKVVLVLGWGSKGRWGFPKGKLGNDETELEASIREVDEETGYNFAAKARENDSMELIQQGVRTIIFVVKDVPEDTPFEPKTRKEIAKIEWHKISDLPADFSDKRANKFASLIPFVKR
;
A
#
# COMPACT_ATOMS: atom_id res chain seq x y z
N MET A 1 0.18 -51.46 13.22
CA MET A 1 -1.21 -51.29 13.69
C MET A 1 -1.18 -50.54 15.01
N ILE A 2 -1.06 -49.21 14.94
CA ILE A 2 -1.64 -48.25 15.88
C ILE A 2 -1.86 -47.03 15.00
N GLY A 3 -3.12 -46.75 14.70
CA GLY A 3 -3.51 -45.71 13.75
C GLY A 3 -3.92 -44.42 14.46
N LEU A 4 -3.96 -43.38 13.64
CA LEU A 4 -4.86 -42.24 13.67
C LEU A 4 -4.62 -41.18 14.74
N GLY A 5 -4.15 -40.03 14.25
CA GLY A 5 -4.29 -38.71 14.85
C GLY A 5 -4.18 -37.60 13.80
N ASP A 6 -4.52 -37.87 12.54
CA ASP A 6 -4.72 -36.84 11.51
C ASP A 6 -6.22 -36.53 11.49
N GLY A 7 -6.66 -35.43 12.11
CA GLY A 7 -8.07 -35.02 12.00
C GLY A 7 -8.69 -34.04 13.00
N GLU A 8 -7.97 -33.10 13.64
CA GLU A 8 -8.63 -32.15 14.58
C GLU A 8 -8.28 -30.65 14.49
N GLU A 9 -7.52 -30.15 13.50
CA GLU A 9 -7.22 -28.69 13.43
C GLU A 9 -8.04 -27.86 12.44
N GLU A 10 -8.92 -28.46 11.63
CA GLU A 10 -9.83 -27.69 10.76
C GLU A 10 -11.14 -27.36 11.52
N GLY A 11 -11.10 -26.29 12.33
CA GLY A 11 -12.33 -25.74 12.93
C GLY A 11 -12.17 -25.05 14.29
N ARG A 12 -10.99 -25.10 14.91
CA ARG A 12 -10.74 -24.36 16.15
C ARG A 12 -10.52 -22.89 15.84
N THR A 13 -11.36 -22.03 16.41
CA THR A 13 -11.09 -20.59 16.43
C THR A 13 -9.92 -20.31 17.36
N PRO A 14 -8.82 -19.71 16.88
CA PRO A 14 -7.69 -19.36 17.75
C PRO A 14 -8.10 -18.24 18.73
N SER A 15 -7.50 -18.27 19.92
CA SER A 15 -7.64 -17.17 20.86
C SER A 15 -6.91 -15.92 20.37
N LEU A 16 -7.27 -14.74 20.87
CA LEU A 16 -6.57 -13.51 20.51
C LEU A 16 -5.08 -13.58 20.90
N GLU A 17 -4.75 -14.21 22.02
CA GLU A 17 -3.38 -14.37 22.50
C GLU A 17 -2.52 -15.18 21.50
N GLU A 18 -3.05 -16.33 21.05
CA GLU A 18 -2.40 -17.19 20.04
C GLU A 18 -2.18 -16.44 18.71
N VAL A 19 -3.15 -15.62 18.30
CA VAL A 19 -3.04 -14.80 17.09
C VAL A 19 -1.97 -13.70 17.26
N LEU A 20 -1.93 -13.02 18.40
CA LEU A 20 -0.92 -11.99 18.66
C LEU A 20 0.49 -12.58 18.76
N ASP A 21 0.65 -13.78 19.32
CA ASP A 21 1.92 -14.51 19.32
C ASP A 21 2.42 -14.81 17.90
N ASP A 22 1.55 -15.35 17.06
CA ASP A 22 1.86 -15.65 15.66
C ASP A 22 2.26 -14.38 14.89
N LEU A 23 1.50 -13.30 15.05
CA LEU A 23 1.79 -12.00 14.41
C LEU A 23 3.11 -11.39 14.92
N CYS A 24 3.41 -11.48 16.22
CA CYS A 24 4.70 -11.06 16.76
C CYS A 24 5.85 -11.84 16.12
N CYS A 25 5.72 -13.16 15.99
CA CYS A 25 6.74 -14.00 15.38
C CYS A 25 6.96 -13.67 13.90
N ARG A 26 5.87 -13.50 13.14
CA ARG A 26 5.93 -13.24 11.70
C ARG A 26 6.49 -11.86 11.38
N PHE A 27 6.03 -10.82 12.09
CA PHE A 27 6.25 -9.43 11.69
C PHE A 27 7.23 -8.66 12.57
N LEU A 28 7.47 -9.09 13.82
CA LEU A 28 8.27 -8.31 14.78
C LEU A 28 9.59 -8.99 15.15
N LEU A 29 9.62 -10.30 15.39
CA LEU A 29 10.82 -10.98 15.91
C LEU A 29 12.00 -11.00 14.95
N ASN A 30 11.73 -10.97 13.64
CA ASN A 30 12.76 -11.01 12.60
C ASN A 30 13.16 -9.63 12.11
N LEU A 31 12.64 -8.56 12.71
CA LEU A 31 13.04 -7.21 12.35
C LEU A 31 14.51 -7.01 12.72
N PRO A 32 15.35 -6.53 11.78
CA PRO A 32 16.72 -6.14 12.09
C PRO A 32 16.76 -5.24 13.33
N LYS A 33 17.80 -5.35 14.17
CA LYS A 33 17.93 -4.48 15.36
C LYS A 33 17.92 -2.99 15.00
N SER A 34 18.32 -2.64 13.78
CA SER A 34 18.21 -1.29 13.21
C SER A 34 16.76 -0.84 12.98
N GLU A 35 15.79 -1.72 12.87
CA GLU A 35 14.37 -1.32 12.75
C GLU A 35 13.72 -0.97 14.08
N PHE A 36 14.29 -1.45 15.19
CA PHE A 36 13.97 -0.93 16.52
C PHE A 36 14.64 0.42 16.81
N SER A 37 15.53 0.89 15.94
CA SER A 37 16.20 2.20 16.11
C SER A 37 15.34 3.38 15.65
N SER A 38 14.18 3.12 15.03
CA SER A 38 13.19 4.13 14.63
C SER A 38 11.79 3.53 14.75
N PHE A 39 10.96 4.10 15.62
CA PHE A 39 9.59 3.63 15.87
C PHE A 39 8.72 3.66 14.60
N GLU A 40 9.08 4.48 13.62
CA GLU A 40 8.42 4.56 12.33
C GLU A 40 8.48 3.21 11.58
N ARG A 41 9.64 2.54 11.54
CA ARG A 41 9.79 1.21 10.91
C ARG A 41 8.96 0.15 11.63
N LEU A 42 9.02 0.15 12.97
CA LEU A 42 8.18 -0.72 13.79
C LEU A 42 6.69 -0.54 13.48
N PHE A 43 6.22 0.70 13.32
CA PHE A 43 4.81 0.96 13.02
C PHE A 43 4.39 0.53 11.60
N PHE A 44 5.30 0.51 10.61
CA PHE A 44 5.01 -0.15 9.33
C PHE A 44 4.82 -1.66 9.49
N ALA A 45 5.68 -2.32 10.27
CA ALA A 45 5.53 -3.75 10.55
C ALA A 45 4.22 -4.06 11.30
N ILE A 46 3.84 -3.22 12.26
CA ILE A 46 2.56 -3.32 12.99
C ILE A 46 1.38 -3.11 12.05
N GLU A 47 1.45 -2.17 11.11
CA GLU A 47 0.40 -1.96 10.13
C GLU A 47 0.26 -3.18 9.20
N SER A 48 1.35 -3.76 8.72
CA SER A 48 1.32 -5.01 7.95
C SER A 48 0.72 -6.17 8.76
N ALA A 49 1.07 -6.29 10.05
CA ALA A 49 0.47 -7.28 10.93
C ALA A 49 -1.04 -7.04 11.15
N HIS A 50 -1.48 -5.78 11.22
CA HIS A 50 -2.90 -5.42 11.34
C HIS A 50 -3.68 -5.80 10.09
N TRP A 51 -3.15 -5.53 8.90
CA TRP A 51 -3.75 -5.98 7.63
C TRP A 51 -3.84 -7.50 7.55
N PHE A 52 -2.77 -8.20 7.91
CA PHE A 52 -2.77 -9.67 7.93
C PHE A 52 -3.83 -10.22 8.91
N TYR A 53 -3.96 -9.59 10.08
CA TYR A 53 -5.02 -9.90 11.04
C TYR A 53 -6.42 -9.73 10.45
N ASP A 54 -6.70 -8.60 9.79
CA ASP A 54 -8.02 -8.33 9.22
C ASP A 54 -8.37 -9.24 8.03
N ASP A 55 -7.40 -9.52 7.15
CA ASP A 55 -7.64 -10.28 5.91
C ASP A 55 -7.56 -11.81 6.08
N PHE A 56 -6.76 -12.33 7.02
CA PHE A 56 -6.59 -13.78 7.19
C PHE A 56 -7.19 -14.32 8.47
N PHE A 57 -7.03 -13.64 9.61
CA PHE A 57 -7.60 -14.12 10.87
C PHE A 57 -9.08 -13.76 11.00
N ARG A 58 -9.44 -12.50 10.78
CA ARG A 58 -10.84 -12.05 10.96
C ARG A 58 -11.78 -12.47 9.85
N GLU A 59 -11.29 -12.60 8.62
CA GLU A 59 -12.10 -13.11 7.51
C GLU A 59 -12.53 -14.57 7.76
N ASN A 60 -11.63 -15.39 8.35
CA ASN A 60 -11.90 -16.78 8.71
C ASN A 60 -12.56 -16.95 10.09
N HIS A 61 -12.34 -16.02 11.01
CA HIS A 61 -12.86 -16.07 12.38
C HIS A 61 -13.53 -14.75 12.80
N PRO A 62 -14.81 -14.54 12.40
CA PRO A 62 -15.52 -13.27 12.65
C PRO A 62 -15.74 -12.90 14.12
N SER A 63 -15.56 -13.85 15.05
CA SER A 63 -15.65 -13.63 16.50
C SER A 63 -14.45 -12.88 17.07
N LEU A 64 -13.33 -12.83 16.34
CA LEU A 64 -12.16 -12.05 16.74
C LEU A 64 -12.48 -10.54 16.72
N PRO A 65 -11.95 -9.78 17.70
CA PRO A 65 -12.29 -8.37 17.89
C PRO A 65 -11.89 -7.50 16.71
N ARG A 66 -12.73 -6.52 16.35
CA ARG A 66 -12.35 -5.49 15.39
C ARG A 66 -11.43 -4.48 16.07
N PHE A 67 -10.33 -4.16 15.42
CA PHE A 67 -9.41 -3.13 15.87
C PHE A 67 -9.32 -1.99 14.88
N SER A 68 -9.15 -0.77 15.40
CA SER A 68 -8.45 0.27 14.64
C SER A 68 -6.95 -0.03 14.68
N LEU A 69 -6.16 0.48 13.72
CA LEU A 69 -4.70 0.31 13.75
C LEU A 69 -4.08 0.77 15.08
N ARG A 70 -4.62 1.83 15.69
CA ARG A 70 -4.19 2.32 17.00
C ARG A 70 -4.43 1.29 18.10
N ASP A 71 -5.65 0.75 18.17
CA ASP A 71 -6.03 -0.18 19.24
C ASP A 71 -5.35 -1.54 19.04
N PHE A 72 -5.11 -1.94 17.79
CA PHE A 72 -4.30 -3.10 17.45
C PHE A 72 -2.84 -2.92 17.91
N ALA A 73 -2.24 -1.76 17.66
CA ALA A 73 -0.90 -1.44 18.16
C ALA A 73 -0.85 -1.49 19.70
N LEU A 74 -1.85 -0.92 20.38
CA LEU A 74 -1.93 -0.98 21.84
C LEU A 74 -2.03 -2.42 22.36
N ALA A 75 -2.79 -3.28 21.68
CA ALA A 75 -2.89 -4.71 22.01
C ALA A 75 -1.53 -5.41 21.84
N LEU A 76 -0.84 -5.22 20.71
CA LEU A 76 0.50 -5.79 20.48
C LEU A 76 1.53 -5.31 21.52
N PHE A 77 1.54 -4.01 21.83
CA PHE A 77 2.46 -3.45 22.82
C PHE A 77 2.23 -4.01 24.23
N ALA A 78 0.97 -4.31 24.59
CA ALA A 78 0.66 -4.95 25.86
C ALA A 78 1.03 -6.44 25.88
N HIS A 79 0.95 -7.11 24.72
CA HIS A 79 1.14 -8.55 24.56
C HIS A 79 2.61 -8.98 24.66
N THR A 80 3.53 -8.31 23.96
CA THR A 80 4.93 -8.73 23.92
C THR A 80 5.83 -7.98 24.91
N PRO A 81 6.66 -8.68 25.71
CA PRO A 81 7.65 -8.04 26.60
C PRO A 81 8.60 -7.08 25.89
N LEU A 82 8.83 -7.30 24.58
CA LEU A 82 9.68 -6.45 23.76
C LEU A 82 9.15 -5.01 23.64
N LEU A 83 7.83 -4.86 23.59
CA LEU A 83 7.16 -3.57 23.35
C LEU A 83 6.49 -3.00 24.60
N GLN A 84 6.25 -3.82 25.63
CA GLN A 84 5.66 -3.38 26.89
C GLN A 84 6.28 -2.12 27.50
N PRO A 85 7.62 -1.91 27.50
CA PRO A 85 8.23 -0.69 28.04
C PRO A 85 7.77 0.60 27.36
N TYR A 86 7.22 0.52 26.14
CA TYR A 86 6.79 1.66 25.34
C TYR A 86 5.27 1.81 25.28
N ARG A 87 4.51 0.96 25.99
CA ARG A 87 3.04 0.91 25.96
C ARG A 87 2.39 2.26 26.24
N ASP A 88 2.87 2.98 27.25
CA ASP A 88 2.29 4.27 27.65
C ASP A 88 2.60 5.38 26.63
N SER A 89 3.53 5.14 25.70
CA SER A 89 3.89 6.08 24.64
C SER A 89 3.19 5.79 23.31
N VAL A 90 2.38 4.72 23.20
CA VAL A 90 1.75 4.28 21.93
C VAL A 90 1.00 5.41 21.22
N ASP A 91 0.27 6.26 21.95
CA ASP A 91 -0.47 7.36 21.35
C ASP A 91 0.43 8.39 20.67
N GLN A 92 1.53 8.75 21.33
CA GLN A 92 2.49 9.68 20.79
C GLN A 92 3.24 9.07 19.61
N LEU A 93 3.71 7.83 19.76
CA LEU A 93 4.40 7.09 18.69
C LEU A 93 3.52 6.88 17.45
N PHE A 94 2.23 6.59 17.64
CA PHE A 94 1.28 6.44 16.56
C PHE A 94 1.02 7.77 15.84
N LYS A 95 0.96 8.88 16.58
CA LYS A 95 0.85 10.23 16.01
C LYS A 95 2.09 10.57 15.17
N ASP A 96 3.28 10.32 15.70
CA ASP A 96 4.55 10.59 15.02
C ASP A 96 4.68 9.72 13.76
N PHE A 97 4.33 8.43 13.86
CA PHE A 97 4.24 7.55 12.70
C PHE A 97 3.29 8.10 11.64
N ARG A 98 2.08 8.54 12.00
CA ARG A 98 1.14 9.12 11.03
C ARG A 98 1.72 10.34 10.33
N THR A 99 2.38 11.24 11.06
CA THR A 99 3.03 12.42 10.51
C THR A 99 4.16 12.02 9.57
N TYR A 100 5.03 11.10 9.98
CA TYR A 100 6.10 10.55 9.14
C TYR A 100 5.52 9.93 7.86
N LYS A 101 4.53 9.05 8.01
CA LYS A 101 3.91 8.30 6.91
C LYS A 101 3.25 9.22 5.88
N GLN A 102 2.80 10.41 6.28
CA GLN A 102 2.23 11.40 5.37
C GLN A 102 3.30 12.07 4.50
N GLY A 103 4.53 12.21 5.01
CA GLY A 103 5.66 12.80 4.30
C GLY A 103 6.39 11.85 3.34
N VAL A 104 6.16 10.53 3.45
CA VAL A 104 6.82 9.53 2.60
C VAL A 104 6.54 9.82 1.11
N PRO A 105 7.59 9.95 0.27
CA PRO A 105 7.43 10.16 -1.16
C PRO A 105 6.59 9.06 -1.81
N LYS A 106 5.92 9.41 -2.91
CA LYS A 106 5.17 8.46 -3.71
C LYS A 106 5.79 8.25 -5.07
N CYS A 107 5.86 7.00 -5.52
CA CYS A 107 6.42 6.61 -6.80
C CYS A 107 5.37 5.82 -7.58
N GLY A 108 5.28 6.05 -8.89
CA GLY A 108 4.32 5.37 -9.76
C GLY A 108 4.55 5.66 -11.22
N ALA A 109 3.61 5.28 -12.09
CA ALA A 109 3.80 5.37 -13.54
C ALA A 109 2.62 5.93 -14.32
N ALA A 110 2.93 6.69 -15.38
CA ALA A 110 2.05 7.02 -16.47
C ALA A 110 2.27 6.01 -17.60
N MET A 111 1.41 4.98 -17.65
CA MET A 111 1.47 3.92 -18.65
C MET A 111 0.69 4.33 -19.91
N LEU A 112 1.41 4.64 -20.98
CA LEU A 112 0.90 5.17 -22.23
C LEU A 112 0.82 4.07 -23.29
N ASN A 113 -0.25 4.10 -24.08
CA ASN A 113 -0.37 3.20 -25.23
C ASN A 113 0.61 3.61 -26.35
N LYS A 114 0.74 2.77 -27.38
CA LYS A 114 1.60 3.04 -28.55
C LYS A 114 1.25 4.35 -29.28
N GLY A 115 -0.03 4.73 -29.30
CA GLY A 115 -0.50 5.97 -29.89
C GLY A 115 -0.17 7.22 -29.07
N MET A 116 0.26 7.05 -27.81
CA MET A 116 0.50 8.12 -26.84
C MET A 116 -0.72 9.03 -26.63
N ASP A 117 -1.93 8.50 -26.84
CA ASP A 117 -3.20 9.21 -26.75
C ASP A 117 -4.08 8.70 -25.61
N LYS A 118 -3.71 7.58 -24.99
CA LYS A 118 -4.36 7.03 -23.80
C LYS A 118 -3.36 6.72 -22.70
N VAL A 119 -3.85 6.80 -21.46
CA VAL A 119 -3.10 6.47 -20.25
C VAL A 119 -3.92 5.57 -19.32
N VAL A 120 -3.27 4.63 -18.65
CA VAL A 120 -3.91 3.79 -17.63
C VAL A 120 -4.07 4.59 -16.34
N LEU A 121 -5.27 4.61 -15.77
CA LEU A 121 -5.55 5.15 -14.45
C LEU A 121 -6.23 4.08 -13.58
N VAL A 122 -6.02 4.19 -12.27
CA VAL A 122 -6.63 3.35 -11.26
C VAL A 122 -7.62 4.15 -10.42
N LEU A 123 -8.67 3.48 -9.97
CA LEU A 123 -9.65 4.00 -9.02
C LEU A 123 -9.56 3.20 -7.72
N GLY A 124 -9.04 3.81 -6.65
CA GLY A 124 -8.95 3.14 -5.34
C GLY A 124 -10.31 3.01 -4.65
N TRP A 125 -10.47 1.96 -3.83
CA TRP A 125 -11.60 1.83 -2.89
C TRP A 125 -11.59 3.01 -1.90
N GLY A 126 -12.73 3.66 -1.69
CA GLY A 126 -12.83 4.81 -0.77
C GLY A 126 -12.21 6.13 -1.28
N SER A 127 -11.65 6.17 -2.51
CA SER A 127 -11.08 7.38 -3.13
C SER A 127 -12.09 8.51 -3.40
N LYS A 128 -13.37 8.28 -3.10
CA LYS A 128 -14.52 9.12 -3.46
C LYS A 128 -14.67 9.30 -4.98
N GLY A 129 -14.37 8.25 -5.75
CA GLY A 129 -14.54 8.27 -7.20
C GLY A 129 -13.41 8.99 -7.95
N ARG A 130 -12.23 9.14 -7.34
CA ARG A 130 -11.12 9.88 -7.92
C ARG A 130 -10.09 8.96 -8.55
N TRP A 131 -9.93 9.09 -9.86
CA TRP A 131 -8.95 8.37 -10.67
C TRP A 131 -7.56 9.01 -10.53
N GLY A 132 -6.51 8.19 -10.65
CA GLY A 132 -5.14 8.68 -10.67
C GLY A 132 -4.18 7.67 -11.26
N PHE A 133 -2.92 8.07 -11.44
CA PHE A 133 -1.87 7.13 -11.80
C PHE A 133 -1.72 6.05 -10.72
N PRO A 134 -1.41 4.80 -11.12
CA PRO A 134 -0.98 3.79 -10.16
C PRO A 134 0.31 4.24 -9.48
N LYS A 135 0.28 4.31 -8.14
CA LYS A 135 1.38 4.83 -7.32
C LYS A 135 1.16 4.53 -5.84
N GLY A 136 2.25 4.27 -5.14
CA GLY A 136 2.24 4.21 -3.68
C GLY A 136 3.54 4.71 -3.09
N LYS A 137 3.83 4.31 -1.86
CA LYS A 137 4.87 4.94 -1.03
C LYS A 137 6.23 4.30 -1.32
N LEU A 138 7.27 5.12 -1.34
CA LEU A 138 8.65 4.65 -1.37
C LEU A 138 8.92 3.78 -0.14
N GLY A 139 9.36 2.54 -0.36
CA GLY A 139 9.75 1.61 0.69
C GLY A 139 11.11 1.93 1.30
N ASN A 140 11.46 1.19 2.35
CA ASN A 140 12.81 1.24 2.90
C ASN A 140 13.80 0.60 1.94
N ASP A 141 14.98 1.21 1.80
CA ASP A 141 16.10 0.67 1.03
C ASP A 141 15.75 0.37 -0.45
N GLU A 142 14.71 1.04 -0.95
CA GLU A 142 14.16 0.93 -2.30
C GLU A 142 14.48 2.21 -3.09
N THR A 143 14.86 2.08 -4.35
CA THR A 143 14.97 3.25 -5.25
C THR A 143 13.59 3.72 -5.70
N GLU A 144 13.48 4.98 -6.16
CA GLU A 144 12.22 5.52 -6.67
C GLU A 144 11.65 4.71 -7.84
N LEU A 145 12.54 4.17 -8.68
CA LEU A 145 12.15 3.34 -9.82
C LEU A 145 11.67 1.96 -9.38
N GLU A 146 12.37 1.31 -8.46
CA GLU A 146 11.94 0.02 -7.89
C GLU A 146 10.57 0.16 -7.22
N ALA A 147 10.37 1.22 -6.42
CA ALA A 147 9.09 1.54 -5.81
C ALA A 147 7.99 1.72 -6.85
N SER A 148 8.28 2.47 -7.92
CA SER A 148 7.31 2.63 -8.99
C SER A 148 6.97 1.29 -9.67
N ILE A 149 7.95 0.41 -9.91
CA ILE A 149 7.73 -0.90 -10.53
C ILE A 149 6.85 -1.78 -9.63
N ARG A 150 7.19 -1.86 -8.34
CA ARG A 150 6.45 -2.63 -7.34
C ARG A 150 5.00 -2.15 -7.23
N GLU A 151 4.79 -0.85 -7.02
CA GLU A 151 3.44 -0.28 -6.82
C GLU A 151 2.55 -0.49 -8.06
N VAL A 152 3.10 -0.35 -9.27
CA VAL A 152 2.32 -0.61 -10.50
C VAL A 152 2.00 -2.09 -10.65
N ASP A 153 2.92 -3.00 -10.33
CA ASP A 153 2.68 -4.43 -10.37
C ASP A 153 1.64 -4.87 -9.32
N GLU A 154 1.67 -4.28 -8.13
CA GLU A 154 0.70 -4.51 -7.05
C GLU A 154 -0.70 -4.00 -7.42
N GLU A 155 -0.82 -2.74 -7.88
CA GLU A 155 -2.10 -2.11 -8.18
C GLU A 155 -2.70 -2.52 -9.53
N THR A 156 -1.89 -3.02 -10.48
CA THR A 156 -2.37 -3.29 -11.84
C THR A 156 -1.99 -4.66 -12.42
N GLY A 157 -1.10 -5.41 -11.78
CA GLY A 157 -0.63 -6.69 -12.30
C GLY A 157 0.40 -6.57 -13.43
N TYR A 158 0.78 -5.35 -13.82
CA TYR A 158 1.72 -5.10 -14.91
C TYR A 158 3.11 -4.75 -14.41
N ASN A 159 4.09 -5.57 -14.78
CA ASN A 159 5.49 -5.30 -14.50
C ASN A 159 6.17 -4.61 -15.69
N PHE A 160 6.58 -3.35 -15.50
CA PHE A 160 7.23 -2.56 -16.55
C PHE A 160 8.77 -2.52 -16.46
N ALA A 161 9.42 -3.33 -15.61
CA ALA A 161 10.86 -3.28 -15.38
C ALA A 161 11.69 -3.32 -16.68
N ALA A 162 11.30 -4.14 -17.66
CA ALA A 162 11.99 -4.23 -18.94
C ALA A 162 11.89 -2.97 -19.82
N LYS A 163 10.92 -2.08 -19.53
CA LYS A 163 10.70 -0.80 -20.22
C LYS A 163 11.13 0.40 -19.38
N ALA A 164 11.58 0.17 -18.16
CA ALA A 164 11.92 1.20 -17.20
C ALA A 164 13.07 2.09 -17.70
N ARG A 165 12.94 3.40 -17.47
CA ARG A 165 13.97 4.39 -17.78
C ARG A 165 14.06 5.38 -16.63
N GLU A 166 15.20 5.40 -15.92
CA GLU A 166 15.40 6.25 -14.74
C GLU A 166 15.17 7.75 -15.03
N ASN A 167 15.56 8.21 -16.22
CA ASN A 167 15.49 9.63 -16.59
C ASN A 167 14.15 10.05 -17.23
N ASP A 168 13.19 9.14 -17.43
CA ASP A 168 11.89 9.45 -18.03
C ASP A 168 10.83 9.53 -16.93
N SER A 169 10.87 10.60 -16.13
CA SER A 169 9.95 10.81 -15.02
C SER A 169 9.52 12.27 -14.87
N MET A 170 8.40 12.45 -14.20
CA MET A 170 7.87 13.75 -13.80
C MET A 170 7.77 13.83 -12.29
N GLU A 171 8.19 14.96 -11.74
CA GLU A 171 8.14 15.21 -10.31
C GLU A 171 7.17 16.34 -9.94
N LEU A 172 6.36 16.10 -8.90
CA LEU A 172 5.48 17.07 -8.28
C LEU A 172 5.73 17.09 -6.76
N ILE A 173 5.90 18.29 -6.20
CA ILE A 173 5.88 18.51 -4.76
C ILE A 173 4.57 19.23 -4.40
N GLN A 174 3.73 18.60 -3.60
CA GLN A 174 2.46 19.16 -3.15
C GLN A 174 2.36 19.02 -1.63
N GLN A 175 2.13 20.14 -0.93
CA GLN A 175 2.04 20.18 0.54
C GLN A 175 3.24 19.51 1.25
N GLY A 176 4.45 19.67 0.68
CA GLY A 176 5.68 19.07 1.22
C GLY A 176 5.87 17.58 0.89
N VAL A 177 4.91 16.94 0.20
CA VAL A 177 5.02 15.54 -0.21
C VAL A 177 5.47 15.46 -1.66
N ARG A 178 6.53 14.71 -1.92
CA ARG A 178 7.10 14.48 -3.25
C ARG A 178 6.39 13.29 -3.92
N THR A 179 6.02 13.46 -5.18
CA THR A 179 5.44 12.41 -6.04
C THR A 179 6.21 12.34 -7.34
N ILE A 180 6.72 11.16 -7.67
CA ILE A 180 7.47 10.85 -8.89
C ILE A 180 6.64 9.90 -9.75
N ILE A 181 6.44 10.26 -11.02
CA ILE A 181 5.69 9.48 -11.99
C ILE A 181 6.59 9.18 -13.19
N PHE A 182 6.97 7.91 -13.36
CA PHE A 182 7.74 7.44 -14.51
C PHE A 182 6.85 7.32 -15.75
N VAL A 183 7.39 7.67 -16.91
CA VAL A 183 6.68 7.55 -18.18
C VAL A 183 7.02 6.21 -18.81
N VAL A 184 6.00 5.36 -18.98
CA VAL A 184 6.14 4.04 -19.60
C VAL A 184 5.39 4.04 -20.92
N LYS A 185 6.13 3.91 -22.02
CA LYS A 185 5.58 4.00 -23.39
C LYS A 185 5.28 2.61 -23.94
N ASP A 186 4.48 2.58 -25.01
CA ASP A 186 4.19 1.36 -25.78
C ASP A 186 3.59 0.23 -24.93
N VAL A 187 2.70 0.54 -23.99
CA VAL A 187 1.94 -0.47 -23.25
C VAL A 187 0.78 -0.97 -24.12
N PRO A 188 0.65 -2.29 -24.38
CA PRO A 188 -0.44 -2.83 -25.20
C PRO A 188 -1.81 -2.57 -24.55
N GLU A 189 -2.79 -2.11 -25.33
CA GLU A 189 -4.14 -1.82 -24.79
C GLU A 189 -4.92 -3.07 -24.39
N ASP A 190 -4.55 -4.23 -24.93
CA ASP A 190 -5.08 -5.56 -24.60
C ASP A 190 -4.39 -6.20 -23.39
N THR A 191 -3.49 -5.47 -22.71
CA THR A 191 -2.88 -5.93 -21.45
C THR A 191 -3.97 -6.24 -20.43
N PRO A 192 -4.03 -7.46 -19.87
CA PRO A 192 -5.01 -7.82 -18.86
C PRO A 192 -4.58 -7.27 -17.49
N PHE A 193 -5.00 -6.05 -17.19
CA PHE A 193 -4.72 -5.44 -15.89
C PHE A 193 -5.63 -6.01 -14.79
N GLU A 194 -5.03 -6.55 -13.74
CA GLU A 194 -5.71 -7.08 -12.57
C GLU A 194 -4.90 -6.77 -11.30
N PRO A 195 -5.50 -6.14 -10.28
CA PRO A 195 -4.78 -5.82 -9.05
C PRO A 195 -4.39 -7.11 -8.30
N LYS A 196 -3.19 -7.13 -7.73
CA LYS A 196 -2.72 -8.23 -6.86
C LYS A 196 -3.16 -8.02 -5.41
N THR A 197 -3.46 -6.79 -5.02
CA THR A 197 -3.87 -6.44 -3.66
C THR A 197 -5.39 -6.52 -3.46
N ARG A 198 -5.82 -6.90 -2.25
CA ARG A 198 -7.24 -7.04 -1.91
C ARG A 198 -7.81 -5.70 -1.44
N LYS A 199 -8.99 -5.33 -1.95
CA LYS A 199 -9.79 -4.17 -1.50
C LYS A 199 -9.07 -2.80 -1.61
N GLU A 200 -8.00 -2.68 -2.41
CA GLU A 200 -7.30 -1.40 -2.63
C GLU A 200 -7.73 -0.74 -3.94
N ILE A 201 -7.76 -1.49 -5.04
CA ILE A 201 -8.16 -0.99 -6.37
C ILE A 201 -9.55 -1.51 -6.76
N ALA A 202 -10.44 -0.59 -7.10
CA ALA A 202 -11.81 -0.89 -7.52
C ALA A 202 -11.93 -1.04 -9.04
N LYS A 203 -11.16 -0.26 -9.80
CA LYS A 203 -11.15 -0.30 -11.26
C LYS A 203 -9.80 0.13 -11.83
N ILE A 204 -9.50 -0.39 -13.02
CA ILE A 204 -8.34 -0.02 -13.85
C ILE A 204 -8.88 0.20 -15.26
N GLU A 205 -8.70 1.39 -15.81
CA GLU A 205 -9.25 1.74 -17.13
C GLU A 205 -8.25 2.59 -17.93
N TRP A 206 -8.32 2.44 -19.26
CA TRP A 206 -7.68 3.36 -20.19
C TRP A 206 -8.49 4.64 -20.31
N HIS A 207 -7.82 5.78 -20.15
CA HIS A 207 -8.40 7.11 -20.35
C HIS A 207 -7.71 7.81 -21.50
N LYS A 208 -8.49 8.42 -22.41
CA LYS A 208 -7.93 9.32 -23.42
C LYS A 208 -7.33 10.54 -22.74
N ILE A 209 -6.12 10.92 -23.13
CA ILE A 209 -5.43 12.09 -22.57
C ILE A 209 -6.22 13.37 -22.85
N SER A 210 -6.85 13.46 -24.03
CA SER A 210 -7.74 14.57 -24.41
C SER A 210 -8.94 14.76 -23.48
N ASP A 211 -9.34 13.70 -22.78
CA ASP A 211 -10.52 13.71 -21.91
C ASP A 211 -10.15 14.08 -20.46
N LEU A 212 -8.85 14.16 -20.15
CA LEU A 212 -8.35 14.58 -18.86
C LEU A 212 -8.48 16.11 -18.69
N PRO A 213 -8.73 16.58 -17.46
CA PRO A 213 -8.81 18.01 -17.18
C PRO A 213 -7.44 18.67 -17.40
N ALA A 214 -7.42 19.74 -18.19
CA ALA A 214 -6.20 20.51 -18.46
C ALA A 214 -5.81 21.41 -17.26
N ASP A 215 -6.78 21.82 -16.43
CA ASP A 215 -6.54 22.61 -15.23
C ASP A 215 -7.62 22.41 -14.15
N PHE A 216 -7.43 23.04 -13.00
CA PHE A 216 -8.34 22.95 -11.85
C PHE A 216 -9.68 23.66 -12.04
N SER A 217 -9.86 24.49 -13.08
CA SER A 217 -11.13 25.12 -13.41
C SER A 217 -12.07 24.20 -14.20
N ASP A 218 -11.54 23.11 -14.77
CA ASP A 218 -12.33 22.09 -15.44
C ASP A 218 -13.25 21.37 -14.45
N LYS A 219 -14.56 21.30 -14.77
CA LYS A 219 -15.56 20.59 -13.95
C LYS A 219 -15.21 19.11 -13.72
N ARG A 220 -14.42 18.51 -14.61
CA ARG A 220 -13.92 17.13 -14.49
C ARG A 220 -12.78 16.98 -13.48
N ALA A 221 -12.11 18.06 -13.08
CA ALA A 221 -10.97 18.05 -12.15
C ALA A 221 -11.27 17.28 -10.86
N ASN A 222 -12.49 17.39 -10.34
CA ASN A 222 -12.90 16.70 -9.11
C ASN A 222 -12.90 15.16 -9.21
N LYS A 223 -12.89 14.60 -10.42
CA LYS A 223 -12.80 13.16 -10.68
C LYS A 223 -11.38 12.64 -10.79
N PHE A 224 -10.36 13.51 -10.76
CA PHE A 224 -8.97 13.13 -10.99
C PHE A 224 -8.07 13.65 -9.85
N ALA A 225 -7.38 12.74 -9.17
CA ALA A 225 -6.49 13.07 -8.06
C ALA A 225 -5.06 13.32 -8.55
N SER A 226 -4.58 14.55 -8.33
CA SER A 226 -3.18 14.94 -8.56
C SER A 226 -2.67 14.73 -9.99
N LEU A 227 -3.55 14.59 -10.99
CA LEU A 227 -3.17 14.41 -12.41
C LEU A 227 -2.88 15.72 -13.13
N ILE A 228 -3.63 16.77 -12.82
CA ILE A 228 -3.56 18.08 -13.52
C ILE A 228 -2.13 18.64 -13.62
N PRO A 229 -1.30 18.63 -12.56
CA PRO A 229 0.07 19.14 -12.66
C PRO A 229 0.97 18.37 -13.62
N PHE A 230 0.64 17.11 -13.92
CA PHE A 230 1.39 16.26 -14.85
C PHE A 230 0.91 16.39 -16.29
N VAL A 231 -0.38 16.69 -16.52
CA VAL A 231 -0.94 16.87 -17.88
C VAL A 231 -0.43 18.15 -18.56
N LYS A 232 -0.01 19.15 -17.79
CA LYS A 232 0.52 20.43 -18.31
C LYS A 232 1.99 20.42 -18.73
N ARG A 233 2.73 19.33 -18.45
CA ARG A 233 4.17 19.21 -18.73
C ARG A 233 4.38 18.33 -19.94
#